data_AF-A0A2E6ML65-F1
#
_entry.id   AF-A0A2E6ML65-F1
#
_cell.length_a   1.000
_cell.length_b   1.000
_cell.length_c   1.000
_cell.angle_alpha   90.00
_cell.angle_beta   90.00
_cell.angle_gamma   90.00
#
_symmetry.space_group_name_H-M   'P 1'
#
loop_
_entity.id
_entity.type
_entity.pdbx_description
1 polymer ?
#
loop_
_entity_poly.entity_id
_entity_poly.type
_entity_poly.pdbx_seq_one_letter_code
_entity_poly.pdbx_strand_id
1 'polypeptide(L)' 'MNLKTARILAAAYHILMLYFVTWPGLLPFAKAEPLVFGLPFTMAWIAAWISGSVVCLILLDTVEKRYRTKDGADD' A
#
# COMPACT_ATOMS: atom_id res chain seq x y z
N MET A 1 -18.89 2.96 4.72
CA MET A 1 -17.68 2.15 5.00
C MET A 1 -17.16 2.55 6.37
N ASN A 2 -17.25 1.71 7.39
CA ASN A 2 -16.92 2.03 8.78
C ASN A 2 -15.44 2.47 8.90
N LEU A 3 -15.12 3.43 9.78
CA LEU A 3 -13.75 3.93 10.00
C LEU A 3 -12.79 2.78 10.37
N LYS A 4 -13.29 1.80 11.11
CA LYS A 4 -12.57 0.55 11.43
C LYS A 4 -12.20 -0.25 10.18
N THR A 5 -13.10 -0.34 9.20
CA THR A 5 -12.85 -1.04 7.94
C THR A 5 -11.76 -0.37 7.13
N ALA A 6 -11.73 0.98 7.08
CA ALA A 6 -10.69 1.72 6.38
C ALA A 6 -9.31 1.52 7.03
N ARG A 7 -9.24 1.56 8.37
CA ARG A 7 -8.00 1.28 9.12
C ARG A 7 -7.50 -0.16 8.92
N ILE A 8 -8.41 -1.14 8.97
CA ILE A 8 -8.07 -2.56 8.73
C ILE A 8 -7.55 -2.74 7.30
N LEU A 9 -8.15 -2.08 6.31
CA LEU A 9 -7.71 -2.16 4.92
C LEU A 9 -6.31 -1.55 4.74
N ALA A 10 -6.05 -0.40 5.36
CA ALA A 10 -4.73 0.24 5.32
C ALA A 10 -3.66 -0.61 6.02
N ALA A 11 -3.97 -1.20 7.18
CA ALA A 11 -3.08 -2.10 7.90
C ALA A 11 -2.80 -3.37 7.07
N ALA A 12 -3.83 -3.99 6.49
CA ALA A 12 -3.69 -5.16 5.63
C ALA A 12 -2.82 -4.86 4.39
N TYR A 13 -3.00 -3.70 3.77
CA TYR A 13 -2.19 -3.27 2.64
C TYR A 13 -0.71 -3.14 3.01
N HIS A 14 -0.41 -2.52 4.16
CA HIS A 14 0.98 -2.37 4.62
C HIS A 14 1.62 -3.71 5.01
N ILE A 15 0.85 -4.64 5.59
CA ILE A 15 1.33 -6.00 5.86
C ILE A 15 1.63 -6.73 4.55
N LEU A 16 0.78 -6.60 3.54
CA LEU A 16 1.04 -7.14 2.20
C LEU A 16 2.31 -6.53 1.59
N MET A 17 2.45 -5.21 1.68
CA MET A 17 3.64 -4.50 1.20
C MET A 17 4.90 -5.01 1.88
N LEU A 18 4.89 -5.20 3.21
CA LEU A 18 6.03 -5.77 3.94
C LEU A 18 6.37 -7.18 3.41
N TYR A 19 5.36 -8.01 3.15
CA TYR A 19 5.58 -9.37 2.64
C TYR A 19 6.15 -9.37 1.21
N PHE A 20 5.61 -8.54 0.31
CA PHE A 20 5.98 -8.49 -1.10
C PHE A 20 7.25 -7.67 -1.39
N VAL A 21 7.65 -6.76 -0.51
CA VAL A 21 8.84 -5.90 -0.69
C VAL A 21 10.06 -6.43 0.06
N THR A 22 9.90 -7.17 1.17
CA THR A 22 11.04 -7.59 2.02
C THR A 22 11.50 -9.03 1.72
N TRP A 23 10.67 -10.03 2.03
CA TRP A 23 10.94 -11.47 1.84
C TRP A 23 9.60 -12.19 2.06
N PRO A 24 9.01 -12.97 1.11
CA PRO A 24 9.56 -13.67 -0.05
C PRO A 24 9.33 -12.98 -1.41
N GLY A 25 8.73 -11.79 -1.47
CA GLY A 25 8.37 -11.17 -2.75
C GLY A 25 9.56 -10.85 -3.68
N LEU A 26 10.77 -10.73 -3.11
CA LEU A 26 12.02 -10.57 -3.86
C LEU A 26 12.70 -11.90 -4.25
N LEU A 27 12.31 -13.04 -3.65
CA LEU A 27 12.86 -14.36 -4.00
C LEU A 27 12.72 -14.74 -5.49
N PRO A 28 11.61 -14.47 -6.19
CA PRO A 28 11.52 -14.76 -7.63
C PRO A 28 12.45 -13.89 -8.48
N PHE A 29 12.86 -12.72 -7.98
CA PHE A 29 13.77 -11.79 -8.67
C PHE A 29 15.24 -11.93 -8.22
N ALA A 30 15.50 -12.74 -7.20
CA ALA A 30 16.85 -13.03 -6.70
C ALA A 30 17.62 -14.07 -7.55
N LYS A 31 17.00 -14.64 -8.59
CA LYS A 31 17.69 -15.55 -9.52
C LYS A 31 18.45 -14.76 -10.58
N ALA A 32 19.77 -14.88 -10.54
CA ALA A 32 20.69 -14.30 -11.51
C ALA A 32 20.62 -15.08 -12.84
N GLU A 33 19.82 -14.62 -13.81
CA GLU A 33 19.93 -14.84 -15.28
C GLU A 33 18.60 -14.44 -15.97
N PRO A 34 18.53 -13.59 -17.03
CA PRO A 34 19.49 -12.63 -17.59
C PRO A 34 19.09 -11.14 -17.39
N LEU A 35 20.10 -10.28 -17.56
CA LEU A 35 20.26 -8.87 -17.18
C LEU A 35 19.41 -7.83 -17.95
N VAL A 36 18.26 -8.17 -18.53
CA VAL A 36 17.51 -7.19 -19.36
C VAL A 36 16.52 -6.36 -18.54
N PHE A 37 15.96 -6.90 -17.46
CA PHE A 37 14.99 -6.17 -16.61
C PHE A 37 15.17 -6.34 -15.10
N GLY A 38 16.19 -7.06 -14.59
CA GLY A 38 16.32 -7.37 -13.16
C GLY A 38 16.24 -6.14 -12.23
N LEU A 39 17.16 -5.19 -12.36
CA LEU A 39 17.22 -4.00 -11.50
C LEU A 39 16.10 -2.98 -11.78
N PRO A 40 15.80 -2.61 -13.05
CA PRO A 40 14.73 -1.66 -13.35
C PRO A 40 13.34 -2.17 -12.95
N PHE A 41 13.07 -3.46 -13.15
CA PHE A 41 11.80 -4.08 -12.75
C PHE A 41 11.67 -4.16 -11.23
N THR A 42 12.74 -4.52 -10.51
CA THR A 42 12.71 -4.54 -9.04
C THR A 42 12.47 -3.15 -8.47
N MET A 43 13.10 -2.12 -9.04
CA MET A 43 12.82 -0.72 -8.67
C MET A 43 11.37 -0.33 -8.95
N ALA A 44 10.84 -0.67 -10.13
CA ALA A 44 9.44 -0.41 -10.48
C ALA A 44 8.47 -1.16 -9.56
N TRP A 45 8.78 -2.40 -9.17
CA TRP A 45 8.02 -3.21 -8.23
C TRP A 45 7.92 -2.52 -6.87
N ILE A 46 9.07 -2.12 -6.31
CA ILE A 46 9.12 -1.41 -5.03
C ILE A 46 8.38 -0.06 -5.14
N ALA A 47 8.60 0.69 -6.22
CA ALA A 47 7.94 1.98 -6.45
C ALA A 47 6.41 1.85 -6.61
N ALA A 48 5.92 0.77 -7.21
CA ALA A 48 4.49 0.49 -7.32
C ALA A 48 3.86 0.25 -5.94
N TRP A 49 4.52 -0.53 -5.07
CA TRP A 49 4.05 -0.75 -3.71
C TRP A 49 4.10 0.52 -2.85
N ILE A 50 5.15 1.34 -2.99
CA ILE A 50 5.25 2.62 -2.29
C ILE A 50 4.15 3.59 -2.76
N SER A 51 3.95 3.74 -4.07
CA SER A 51 2.92 4.62 -4.60
C SER A 51 1.50 4.16 -4.22
N GLY A 52 1.26 2.85 -4.18
CA GLY A 52 0.01 2.30 -3.68
C GLY A 52 -0.22 2.54 -2.17
N SER A 53 0.84 2.59 -1.35
CA SER A 53 0.73 3.00 0.07
C SER A 53 0.23 4.44 0.18
N VAL A 54 0.76 5.36 -0.64
CA VAL A 54 0.30 6.76 -0.68
C VAL A 54 -1.19 6.82 -1.04
N VAL A 55 -1.64 6.09 -2.06
CA VAL A 55 -3.05 6.04 -2.43
C VAL A 55 -3.91 5.47 -1.30
N CYS A 56 -3.44 4.43 -0.61
CA CYS A 56 -4.14 3.83 0.52
C CYS A 56 -4.31 4.82 1.68
N LEU A 57 -3.28 5.60 1.99
CA LEU A 57 -3.31 6.65 3.01
C LEU A 57 -4.22 7.81 2.61
N ILE A 58 -4.20 8.24 1.34
CA ILE A 58 -5.12 9.26 0.84
C ILE A 58 -6.58 8.80 0.96
N LEU A 59 -6.86 7.54 0.63
CA LEU A 59 -8.20 6.96 0.80
C LEU A 59 -8.61 6.91 2.27
N LEU A 60 -7.70 6.54 3.17
CA LEU A 60 -7.95 6.55 4.60
C LEU A 60 -8.26 7.97 5.11
N ASP A 61 -7.45 8.96 4.75
CA ASP A 61 -7.63 10.36 5.11
C ASP A 61 -8.94 10.93 4.53
N THR A 62 -9.31 10.54 3.30
CA THR A 62 -10.57 10.94 2.68
C THR A 62 -11.78 10.36 3.43
N VAL A 63 -11.70 9.10 3.85
CA VAL A 63 -12.76 8.47 4.65
C VAL A 63 -12.86 9.11 6.03
N GLU A 64 -11.73 9.35 6.70
CA GLU A 64 -11.67 9.97 8.03
C GLU A 64 -12.22 11.41 8.01
N LYS A 65 -11.85 12.22 7.01
CA LYS A 65 -12.43 13.55 6.78
C LYS A 65 -13.95 13.49 6.62
N ARG A 66 -14.47 12.53 5.85
CA ARG A 66 -15.90 12.39 5.59
C ARG A 66 -16.70 11.99 6.84
N TYR A 67 -16.09 11.24 7.76
CA TYR A 67 -16.70 10.95 9.07
C TYR A 67 -16.71 12.19 9.96
N ARG A 68 -15.58 12.91 10.06
CA ARG A 68 -15.50 14.12 10.89
C ARG A 68 -16.49 15.21 10.47
N THR A 69 -16.72 15.39 9.16
CA THR A 69 -17.71 16.35 8.65
C THR A 69 -19.15 15.92 8.93
N LYS A 70 -19.43 14.62 9.05
CA LYS A 70 -20.77 14.12 9.41
C LYS A 70 -21.10 14.36 10.87
N ASP A 71 -20.14 14.12 11.76
CA ASP A 71 -20.34 14.35 13.19
C ASP A 71 -20.57 15.85 13.48
N GLY A 72 -19.79 16.75 12.88
CA GLY A 72 -19.96 18.20 13.09
C GLY A 72 -21.12 18.87 12.33
N ALA A 73 -21.97 18.10 11.64
CA ALA A 73 -23.20 18.59 10.99
C ALA A 73 -24.48 18.14 11.71
N ASP A 74 -24.33 17.32 12.76
CA ASP A 74 -25.41 16.86 13.65
C ASP A 74 -25.50 17.71 14.94
N ASP A 75 -24.59 18.70 15.08
CA ASP A 75 -24.54 19.71 16.15
C ASP A 75 -25.27 21.01 15.75
#